data_AF-A0A6B5F895-F1
#
_entry.id   AF-A0A6B5F895-F1
#
_cell.length_a   1.000
_cell.length_b   1.000
_cell.length_c   1.000
_cell.angle_alpha   90.00
_cell.angle_beta   90.00
_cell.angle_gamma   90.00
#
_symmetry.space_group_name_H-M   'P 1'
#
loop_
_entity.id
_entity.type
_entity.pdbx_description
1 polymer ?
#
loop_
_entity_poly.entity_id
_entity_poly.type
_entity_poly.pdbx_seq_one_letter_code
_entity_poly.pdbx_strand_id
1 'polypeptide(L)'
;MQALKTKSNIGEMFNIQEKENGEIAISARELYKALEVKKRFSAWAEINLKHFKENRDFTSVLTSTVVNNGAVRQLEDYALTLDVAKHVAMMSGTEKGFDFREYFIQVEKAWNSPEMIMQRALKIANNTINQLETKIERDKPKIVFADAVATTKTSILVGELAKIIKQNGINIGQRRLFEWLRQSGFLIKRKGVDYNMPTQYSMERELFEIKETSITHSDGHTSISKTPKVTGKGQQYFVNKFLGEKQTS
;
A
#
# COMPACT_ATOMS: atom_id res chain seq x y z
N MET A 1 29.89 -29.86 32.33
CA MET A 1 28.57 -29.20 32.18
C MET A 1 28.43 -28.14 33.24
N GLN A 2 28.50 -26.86 32.86
CA GLN A 2 27.99 -25.76 33.67
C GLN A 2 27.04 -24.99 32.76
N ALA A 3 25.77 -24.99 33.12
CA ALA A 3 24.74 -24.25 32.42
C ALA A 3 25.00 -22.75 32.63
N LEU A 4 25.46 -22.06 31.58
CA LEU A 4 25.48 -20.60 31.57
C LEU A 4 24.06 -20.11 31.31
N LYS A 5 23.30 -19.97 32.40
CA LYS A 5 22.24 -18.96 32.44
C LYS A 5 22.93 -17.60 32.37
N THR A 6 22.80 -16.91 31.25
CA THR A 6 23.00 -15.47 31.19
C THR A 6 21.73 -14.84 30.62
N LYS A 7 20.74 -14.66 31.50
CA LYS A 7 19.86 -13.50 31.39
C LYS A 7 20.75 -12.27 31.57
N SER A 8 21.31 -11.72 30.49
CA SER A 8 21.78 -10.35 30.53
C SER A 8 20.56 -9.47 30.30
N ASN A 9 19.85 -9.21 31.39
CA ASN A 9 19.15 -7.96 31.54
C ASN A 9 20.28 -6.92 31.55
N ILE A 10 20.73 -6.48 30.36
CA ILE A 10 21.65 -5.36 30.23
C ILE A 10 20.88 -4.23 30.91
N GLY A 11 21.34 -3.75 32.07
CA GLY A 11 20.67 -2.67 32.78
C GLY A 11 20.39 -1.55 31.77
N GLU A 12 19.13 -1.21 31.56
CA GLU A 12 18.73 -0.25 30.51
C GLU A 12 19.35 1.11 30.85
N MET A 13 20.49 1.45 30.22
CA MET A 13 21.15 2.74 30.39
C MET A 13 20.53 3.82 29.49
N PHE A 14 19.92 3.40 28.38
CA PHE A 14 19.29 4.27 27.39
C PHE A 14 17.99 3.66 26.88
N ASN A 15 17.05 4.50 26.47
CA ASN A 15 15.84 4.05 25.82
C ASN A 15 16.15 3.70 24.35
N ILE A 16 15.94 2.43 23.99
CA ILE A 16 16.21 1.89 22.65
C ILE A 16 14.90 1.89 21.87
N GLN A 17 14.85 2.66 20.78
CA GLN A 17 13.67 2.73 19.92
C GLN A 17 13.86 1.85 18.68
N GLU A 18 12.94 0.93 18.42
CA GLU A 18 12.92 0.12 17.19
C GLU A 18 12.10 0.84 16.11
N LYS A 19 12.71 1.07 14.94
CA LYS A 19 12.03 1.59 13.75
C LYS A 19 11.27 0.48 13.03
N GLU A 20 10.34 0.84 12.15
CA GLU A 20 9.54 -0.13 11.36
C GLU A 20 10.39 -1.08 10.50
N ASN A 21 11.56 -0.64 10.05
CA ASN A 21 12.52 -1.44 9.30
C ASN A 21 13.37 -2.38 10.18
N GLY A 22 13.17 -2.39 11.50
CA GLY A 22 13.92 -3.21 12.46
C GLY A 22 15.30 -2.65 12.86
N GLU A 23 15.60 -1.40 12.51
CA GLU A 23 16.77 -0.67 13.01
C GLU A 23 16.51 -0.10 14.41
N ILE A 24 17.58 0.05 15.19
CA ILE A 24 17.54 0.73 16.48
C ILE A 24 17.93 2.20 16.31
N ALA A 25 17.26 3.07 17.08
CA ALA A 25 17.68 4.43 17.32
C ALA A 25 17.84 4.73 18.84
N ILE A 26 18.74 5.66 19.14
CA ILE A 26 19.02 6.17 20.48
C ILE A 26 18.71 7.68 20.52
N SER A 27 18.10 8.16 21.60
CA SER A 27 17.85 9.60 21.77
C SER A 27 19.17 10.37 21.92
N ALA A 28 19.38 11.37 21.06
CA ALA A 28 20.52 12.27 21.17
C ALA A 28 20.49 13.06 22.49
N ARG A 29 19.30 13.43 22.97
CA ARG A 29 19.14 14.17 24.23
C ARG A 29 19.45 13.33 25.45
N GLU A 30 19.10 12.05 25.45
CA GLU A 30 19.48 11.13 26.54
C GLU A 30 21.00 10.95 26.57
N LEU A 31 21.63 10.69 25.42
CA LEU A 31 23.08 10.57 25.32
C LEU A 31 23.79 11.86 25.77
N TYR A 32 23.33 13.02 25.32
CA TYR A 32 23.83 14.32 25.74
C TYR A 32 23.77 14.52 27.26
N LYS A 33 22.64 14.18 27.89
CA LYS A 33 22.47 14.30 29.34
C LYS A 33 23.39 13.33 30.09
N ALA A 34 23.48 12.09 29.63
CA ALA A 34 24.31 11.06 30.25
C ALA A 34 25.81 11.40 30.18
N LEU A 35 26.24 12.07 29.11
CA LEU A 35 27.61 12.57 28.95
C LEU A 35 27.93 13.80 29.80
N GLU A 36 26.96 14.37 30.52
CA GLU A 36 27.13 15.55 31.39
C GLU A 36 27.77 16.77 30.69
N VAL A 37 27.40 16.97 29.43
CA VAL A 37 27.94 18.08 28.62
C VAL A 37 27.44 19.43 29.17
N LYS A 38 28.37 20.34 29.45
CA LYS A 38 28.07 21.68 29.97
C LYS A 38 27.50 22.65 28.93
N LYS A 39 27.84 22.47 27.65
CA LYS A 39 27.35 23.32 26.54
C LYS A 39 25.87 23.03 26.27
N ARG A 40 25.08 24.04 25.88
CA ARG A 40 23.68 23.85 25.49
C ARG A 40 23.51 22.74 24.43
N PHE A 41 22.41 21.98 24.53
CA PHE A 41 22.12 20.86 23.63
C PHE A 41 22.21 21.22 22.14
N SER A 42 21.62 22.34 21.71
CA SER A 42 21.64 22.72 20.28
C SER A 42 23.06 22.97 19.74
N ALA A 43 23.92 23.61 20.53
CA ALA A 43 25.31 23.82 20.15
C ALA A 43 26.12 22.51 20.18
N TRP A 44 25.81 21.62 21.12
CA TRP A 44 26.41 20.29 21.15
C TRP A 44 26.00 19.46 19.92
N ALA A 45 24.72 19.47 19.56
CA ALA A 45 24.20 18.74 18.42
C ALA A 45 24.78 19.28 17.11
N GLU A 46 24.84 20.60 16.92
CA GLU A 46 25.44 21.23 15.74
C GLU A 46 26.90 20.80 15.53
N ILE A 47 27.68 20.68 16.61
CA ILE A 47 29.09 20.25 16.53
C ILE A 47 29.20 18.75 16.28
N ASN A 48 28.48 17.92 17.04
CA ASN A 48 28.65 16.47 17.00
C ASN A 48 27.95 15.81 15.82
N LEU A 49 26.89 16.44 15.28
CA LEU A 49 26.14 15.94 14.14
C LEU A 49 26.57 16.55 12.79
N LYS A 50 27.49 17.52 12.81
CA LYS A 50 27.94 18.28 11.62
C LYS A 50 28.28 17.44 10.39
N HIS A 51 28.93 16.30 10.61
CA HIS A 51 29.45 15.45 9.53
C HIS A 51 28.53 14.26 9.20
N PHE A 52 27.41 14.14 9.91
CA PHE A 52 26.42 13.09 9.71
C PHE A 52 25.27 13.58 8.83
N LYS A 53 24.65 12.66 8.11
CA LYS A 53 23.55 12.96 7.17
C LYS A 53 22.21 12.67 7.81
N GLU A 54 21.32 13.66 7.79
CA GLU A 54 19.92 13.47 8.18
C GLU A 54 19.23 12.42 7.29
N ASN A 55 18.31 11.65 7.87
CA ASN A 55 17.61 10.49 7.31
C ASN A 55 18.48 9.24 7.03
N ARG A 56 19.80 9.34 7.20
CA ARG A 56 20.71 8.19 7.13
C ARG A 56 21.29 7.87 8.50
N ASP A 57 21.92 8.86 9.11
CA ASP A 57 22.73 8.71 10.31
C ASP A 57 21.95 9.16 11.57
N PHE A 58 21.03 10.11 11.39
CA PHE A 58 20.08 10.54 12.41
C PHE A 58 18.80 11.09 11.77
N THR A 59 17.74 11.25 12.55
CA THR A 59 16.48 11.90 12.13
C THR A 59 16.08 12.97 13.12
N SER A 60 15.63 14.13 12.64
CA SER A 60 15.08 15.19 13.49
C SER A 60 13.74 14.79 14.09
N VAL A 61 13.55 15.05 15.38
CA VAL A 61 12.34 14.77 16.15
C VAL A 61 11.91 16.05 16.83
N LEU A 62 10.66 16.47 16.63
CA LEU A 62 10.11 17.62 17.31
C LEU A 62 9.64 17.22 18.71
N THR A 63 10.25 17.81 19.72
CA THR A 63 9.77 17.76 21.11
C THR A 63 9.12 19.10 21.45
N SER A 64 8.22 19.11 22.45
CA SER A 64 7.62 20.35 22.93
C SER A 64 7.82 20.52 24.42
N THR A 65 7.91 21.78 24.87
CA THR A 65 7.98 22.14 26.29
C THR A 65 7.08 23.33 26.55
N VAL A 66 6.43 23.35 27.71
CA VAL A 66 5.62 24.48 28.16
C VAL A 66 6.55 25.49 28.84
N VAL A 67 6.53 26.74 28.37
CA VAL A 67 7.28 27.84 28.99
C VAL A 67 6.46 28.52 30.09
N ASN A 68 7.09 29.32 30.94
CA ASN A 68 6.48 29.91 32.15
C ASN A 68 5.17 30.70 31.92
N ASN A 69 4.91 31.16 30.69
CA ASN A 69 3.68 31.86 30.31
C ASN A 69 2.59 30.92 29.73
N GLY A 70 2.76 29.61 29.83
CA GLY A 70 1.83 28.60 29.31
C GLY A 70 1.95 28.31 27.81
N ALA A 71 2.78 29.04 27.06
CA ALA A 71 2.98 28.78 25.64
C ALA A 71 3.79 27.49 25.40
N VAL A 72 3.48 26.78 24.32
CA VAL A 72 4.21 25.57 23.91
C VAL A 72 5.33 25.97 22.97
N ARG A 73 6.57 25.73 23.37
CA ARG A 73 7.76 25.92 22.55
C ARG A 73 8.21 24.59 21.96
N GLN A 74 8.37 24.56 20.64
CA GLN A 74 9.00 23.42 19.96
C GLN A 74 10.52 23.45 20.17
N LEU A 75 11.07 22.28 20.46
CA LEU A 75 12.49 22.02 20.63
C LEU A 75 12.91 20.98 19.61
N GLU A 76 13.99 21.27 18.90
CA GLU A 76 14.65 20.29 18.04
C GLU A 76 15.34 19.23 18.90
N ASP A 77 15.11 17.97 18.53
CA ASP A 77 15.75 16.79 19.07
C ASP A 77 16.12 15.85 17.92
N TYR A 78 16.92 14.82 18.21
CA TYR A 78 17.40 13.89 17.20
C TYR A 78 17.35 12.45 17.71
N ALA A 79 16.98 11.53 16.83
CA ALA A 79 17.15 10.10 17.02
C ALA A 79 18.37 9.65 16.21
N LEU A 80 19.39 9.13 16.89
CA LEU A 80 20.67 8.72 16.31
C LEU A 80 20.63 7.24 15.97
N THR A 81 21.26 6.84 14.87
CA THR A 81 21.59 5.42 14.68
C THR A 81 22.60 4.98 15.74
N LEU A 82 22.66 3.67 15.96
CA LEU A 82 23.55 3.09 16.96
C LEU A 82 25.04 3.32 16.60
N ASP A 83 25.38 3.38 15.31
CA ASP A 83 26.71 3.77 14.83
C ASP A 83 27.09 5.20 15.21
N VAL A 84 26.16 6.14 15.02
CA VAL A 84 26.39 7.54 15.41
C VAL A 84 26.47 7.67 16.92
N ALA A 85 25.63 6.96 17.69
CA ALA A 85 25.68 6.98 19.14
C ALA A 85 27.04 6.49 19.68
N LYS A 86 27.58 5.39 19.13
CA LYS A 86 28.95 4.91 19.43
C LYS A 86 29.99 5.98 19.12
N HIS A 87 29.90 6.60 17.94
CA HIS A 87 30.86 7.62 17.50
C HIS A 87 30.83 8.86 18.39
N VAL A 88 29.64 9.38 18.71
CA VAL A 88 29.44 10.55 19.56
C VAL A 88 29.93 10.28 21.00
N ALA A 89 29.63 9.09 21.55
CA ALA A 89 30.12 8.69 22.87
C ALA A 89 31.66 8.66 22.90
N MET A 90 32.30 8.07 21.88
CA MET A 90 33.76 8.00 21.75
C MET A 90 34.40 9.39 21.57
N MET A 91 33.80 10.27 20.75
CA MET A 91 34.30 11.63 20.50
C MET A 91 34.20 12.55 21.72
N SER A 92 33.40 12.19 22.74
CA SER A 92 33.36 12.94 24.00
C SER A 92 34.71 12.95 24.72
N GLY A 93 35.55 11.92 24.51
CA GLY A 93 36.86 11.80 25.14
C GLY A 93 36.81 11.65 26.67
N THR A 94 35.66 11.23 27.22
CA THR A 94 35.44 11.02 28.66
C THR A 94 35.36 9.54 29.01
N GLU A 95 35.66 9.18 30.26
CA GLU A 95 35.49 7.80 30.76
C GLU A 95 34.04 7.33 30.63
N LYS A 96 33.06 8.18 30.96
CA LYS A 96 31.62 7.90 30.73
C LYS A 96 31.32 7.64 29.25
N GLY A 97 31.91 8.43 28.36
CA GLY A 97 31.78 8.21 26.92
C GLY A 97 32.32 6.86 26.47
N PHE A 98 33.42 6.39 27.07
CA PHE A 98 33.94 5.06 26.81
C PHE A 98 32.96 3.97 27.28
N ASP A 99 32.41 4.09 28.49
CA ASP A 99 31.44 3.13 29.03
C ASP A 99 30.17 3.05 28.19
N PHE A 100 29.61 4.20 27.76
CA PHE A 100 28.44 4.23 26.89
C PHE A 100 28.73 3.64 25.51
N ARG A 101 29.94 3.86 25.00
CA ARG A 101 30.38 3.28 23.73
C ARG A 101 30.46 1.75 23.83
N GLU A 102 30.96 1.20 24.93
CA GLU A 102 30.96 -0.25 25.20
C GLU A 102 29.54 -0.80 25.35
N TYR A 103 28.68 -0.09 26.08
CA TYR A 103 27.25 -0.43 26.18
C TYR A 103 26.60 -0.54 24.80
N PHE A 104 26.79 0.46 23.92
CA PHE A 104 26.21 0.42 22.58
C PHE A 104 26.77 -0.74 21.73
N ILE A 105 28.06 -1.10 21.84
CA ILE A 105 28.57 -2.32 21.17
C ILE A 105 27.82 -3.57 21.66
N GLN A 106 27.58 -3.70 22.96
CA GLN A 106 26.89 -4.87 23.51
C GLN A 106 25.45 -4.95 22.99
N VAL A 107 24.76 -3.80 22.95
CA VAL A 107 23.42 -3.70 22.34
C VAL A 107 23.47 -4.11 20.86
N GLU A 108 24.43 -3.60 20.09
CA GLU A 108 24.61 -3.97 18.68
C GLU A 108 24.82 -5.48 18.48
N LYS A 109 25.69 -6.08 19.29
CA LYS A 109 25.98 -7.52 19.23
C LYS A 109 24.76 -8.36 19.59
N ALA A 110 24.02 -7.96 20.63
CA ALA A 110 22.78 -8.63 21.02
C ALA A 110 21.73 -8.50 19.91
N TRP A 111 21.61 -7.32 19.31
CA TRP A 111 20.69 -7.06 18.20
C TRP A 111 21.05 -7.91 16.98
N ASN A 112 22.34 -7.96 16.62
CA ASN A 112 22.83 -8.73 15.48
C ASN A 112 23.05 -10.22 15.78
N SER A 113 22.54 -10.73 16.91
CA SER A 113 22.55 -12.17 17.17
C SER A 113 21.67 -12.91 16.14
N PRO A 114 22.03 -14.14 15.74
CA PRO A 114 21.25 -14.92 14.78
C PRO A 114 19.79 -15.08 15.18
N GLU A 115 19.53 -15.26 16.48
CA GLU A 115 18.19 -15.39 17.06
C GLU A 115 17.36 -14.12 16.85
N MET A 116 17.91 -12.95 17.16
CA MET A 116 17.22 -11.67 17.00
C MET A 116 17.00 -11.29 15.53
N ILE A 117 17.95 -11.62 14.65
CA ILE A 117 17.80 -11.42 13.20
C ILE A 117 16.66 -12.30 12.67
N MET A 118 16.62 -13.57 13.07
CA MET A 118 15.58 -14.52 12.66
C MET A 118 14.20 -14.07 13.17
N GLN A 119 14.10 -13.65 14.43
CA GLN A 119 12.85 -13.14 15.00
C GLN A 119 12.30 -11.94 14.21
N ARG A 120 13.17 -11.01 13.81
CA ARG A 120 12.79 -9.85 12.98
C ARG A 120 12.35 -10.26 11.59
N ALA A 121 13.07 -11.18 10.95
CA ALA A 121 12.68 -11.72 9.64
C ALA A 121 11.29 -12.36 9.67
N LEU A 122 11.00 -13.15 10.72
CA LEU A 122 9.68 -13.77 10.92
C LEU A 122 8.57 -12.73 11.17
N LYS A 123 8.83 -11.70 11.98
CA LYS A 123 7.89 -10.60 12.24
C LYS A 123 7.52 -9.86 10.94
N ILE A 124 8.53 -9.53 10.12
CA ILE A 124 8.33 -8.87 8.83
C ILE A 124 7.52 -9.78 7.89
N ALA A 125 7.88 -11.06 7.78
CA ALA A 125 7.16 -12.02 6.94
C ALA A 125 5.68 -12.13 7.36
N ASN A 126 5.39 -12.27 8.65
CA ASN A 126 4.02 -12.33 9.15
C ASN A 126 3.23 -11.05 8.87
N ASN A 127 3.84 -9.88 9.04
CA ASN A 127 3.19 -8.61 8.70
C ASN A 127 2.85 -8.53 7.21
N THR A 128 3.76 -8.99 6.34
CA THR A 128 3.48 -9.03 4.89
C THR A 128 2.39 -10.04 4.55
N ILE A 129 2.35 -11.21 5.20
CA ILE A 129 1.28 -12.21 5.02
C ILE A 129 -0.06 -11.60 5.41
N ASN A 130 -0.17 -11.01 6.60
CA ASN A 130 -1.41 -10.38 7.07
C ASN A 130 -1.90 -9.27 6.12
N GLN A 131 -0.99 -8.45 5.60
CA GLN A 131 -1.32 -7.42 4.63
C GLN A 131 -1.81 -8.02 3.30
N LEU A 132 -1.21 -9.10 2.84
CA LEU A 132 -1.64 -9.81 1.63
C LEU A 132 -2.98 -10.51 1.83
N GLU A 133 -3.22 -11.15 2.98
CA GLU A 133 -4.50 -11.76 3.34
C GLU A 133 -5.62 -10.71 3.38
N THR A 134 -5.36 -9.56 4.00
CA THR A 134 -6.32 -8.43 4.01
C THR A 134 -6.66 -7.96 2.60
N LYS A 135 -5.68 -7.94 1.67
CA LYS A 135 -5.92 -7.61 0.26
C LYS A 135 -6.75 -8.70 -0.42
N ILE A 136 -6.41 -9.97 -0.22
CA ILE A 136 -7.14 -11.10 -0.78
C ILE A 136 -8.60 -11.09 -0.31
N GLU A 137 -8.87 -10.85 0.98
CA GLU A 137 -10.24 -10.76 1.49
C GLU A 137 -11.05 -9.62 0.88
N ARG A 138 -10.42 -8.45 0.66
CA ARG A 138 -11.06 -7.33 -0.05
C ARG A 138 -11.37 -7.64 -1.51
N ASP A 139 -10.55 -8.47 -2.14
CA ASP A 139 -10.68 -8.82 -3.56
C ASP A 139 -11.53 -10.09 -3.79
N LYS A 140 -11.74 -10.91 -2.77
CA LYS A 140 -12.57 -12.12 -2.80
C LYS A 140 -14.00 -11.90 -3.36
N PRO A 141 -14.77 -10.87 -2.97
CA PRO A 141 -16.08 -10.63 -3.58
C PRO A 141 -16.00 -10.20 -5.06
N LYS A 142 -14.85 -9.67 -5.53
CA LYS A 142 -14.67 -9.26 -6.93
C LYS A 142 -14.48 -10.46 -7.86
N ILE A 143 -13.73 -11.47 -7.40
CA ILE A 143 -13.38 -12.66 -8.20
C ILE A 143 -14.56 -13.64 -8.29
N VAL A 144 -15.23 -13.91 -7.16
CA VAL A 144 -16.32 -14.89 -7.08
C VAL A 144 -17.48 -14.53 -8.01
N PHE A 145 -17.76 -13.24 -8.23
CA PHE A 145 -18.84 -12.80 -9.13
C PHE A 145 -18.44 -12.82 -10.61
N ALA A 146 -17.20 -12.45 -10.94
CA ALA A 146 -16.68 -12.56 -12.30
C ALA A 146 -16.68 -14.04 -12.78
N ASP A 147 -16.35 -14.97 -11.88
CA ASP A 147 -16.38 -16.41 -12.17
C ASP A 147 -17.81 -16.99 -12.24
N ALA A 148 -18.75 -16.50 -11.43
CA ALA A 148 -20.16 -16.90 -11.50
C ALA A 148 -20.85 -16.43 -12.80
N VAL A 149 -20.47 -15.26 -13.30
CA VAL A 149 -20.93 -14.73 -14.61
C VAL A 149 -20.24 -15.45 -15.78
N ALA A 150 -19.02 -15.95 -15.59
CA ALA A 150 -18.30 -16.78 -16.56
C ALA A 150 -19.02 -18.10 -16.87
N THR A 151 -19.69 -18.66 -15.86
CA THR A 151 -20.21 -20.03 -15.91
C THR A 151 -21.46 -20.14 -16.80
N THR A 152 -22.15 -19.03 -17.06
CA THR A 152 -23.25 -19.00 -18.03
C THR A 152 -22.69 -18.94 -19.46
N LYS A 153 -22.63 -20.09 -20.14
CA LYS A 153 -22.31 -20.19 -21.58
C LYS A 153 -23.29 -19.42 -22.50
N THR A 154 -24.36 -18.87 -21.93
CA THR A 154 -25.41 -18.15 -22.66
C THR A 154 -25.08 -16.68 -22.80
N SER A 155 -25.19 -16.16 -24.02
CA SER A 155 -25.12 -14.73 -24.28
C SER A 155 -26.35 -14.00 -23.73
N ILE A 156 -26.14 -12.80 -23.19
CA ILE A 156 -27.20 -11.96 -22.61
C ILE A 156 -27.36 -10.65 -23.39
N LEU A 157 -28.50 -9.98 -23.27
CA LEU A 157 -28.67 -8.66 -23.87
C LEU A 157 -27.82 -7.62 -23.12
N VAL A 158 -27.38 -6.57 -23.82
CA VAL A 158 -26.67 -5.43 -23.19
C VAL A 158 -27.51 -4.81 -22.06
N GLY A 159 -28.85 -4.78 -22.20
CA GLY A 159 -29.74 -4.32 -21.13
C GLY A 159 -29.72 -5.21 -19.88
N GLU A 160 -29.53 -6.51 -20.03
CA GLU A 160 -29.39 -7.46 -18.92
C GLU A 160 -28.04 -7.29 -18.23
N LEU A 161 -26.96 -7.13 -19.01
CA LEU A 161 -25.65 -6.77 -18.47
C LEU A 161 -25.70 -5.47 -17.65
N ALA A 162 -26.44 -4.45 -18.11
CA ALA A 162 -26.60 -3.20 -17.36
C ALA A 162 -27.28 -3.41 -16.00
N LYS A 163 -28.28 -4.29 -15.91
CA LYS A 163 -28.94 -4.64 -14.64
C LYS A 163 -27.97 -5.34 -13.70
N ILE A 164 -27.18 -6.28 -14.21
CA ILE A 164 -26.15 -7.00 -13.45
C ILE A 164 -25.12 -6.01 -12.89
N ILE A 165 -24.59 -5.10 -13.72
CA ILE A 165 -23.63 -4.08 -13.28
C ILE A 165 -24.26 -3.16 -12.22
N LYS A 166 -25.54 -2.80 -12.38
CA LYS A 166 -26.28 -1.99 -11.42
C LYS A 166 -26.46 -2.65 -10.06
N GLN A 167 -26.80 -3.94 -10.04
CA GLN A 167 -26.91 -4.72 -8.80
C GLN A 167 -25.57 -4.78 -8.04
N ASN A 168 -24.44 -4.68 -8.74
CA ASN A 168 -23.10 -4.65 -8.16
C ASN A 168 -22.63 -3.25 -7.73
N GLY A 169 -23.57 -2.32 -7.54
CA GLY A 169 -23.30 -1.02 -6.92
C GLY A 169 -22.72 0.04 -7.86
N ILE A 170 -22.81 -0.17 -9.18
CA ILE A 170 -22.43 0.83 -10.20
C ILE A 170 -23.70 1.41 -10.81
N ASN A 171 -23.94 2.71 -10.62
CA ASN A 171 -25.20 3.33 -11.05
C ASN A 171 -25.28 3.55 -12.58
N ILE A 172 -25.40 2.47 -13.33
CA ILE A 172 -25.54 2.44 -14.79
C ILE A 172 -26.91 1.90 -15.20
N GLY A 173 -27.47 2.46 -16.26
CA GLY A 173 -28.69 1.98 -16.90
C GLY A 173 -28.43 1.59 -18.35
N GLN A 174 -29.35 0.85 -18.97
CA GLN A 174 -29.19 0.36 -20.34
C GLN A 174 -28.74 1.44 -21.33
N ARG A 175 -29.39 2.62 -21.35
CA ARG A 175 -29.04 3.73 -22.27
C ARG A 175 -27.60 4.22 -22.06
N ARG A 176 -27.19 4.39 -20.79
CA ARG A 176 -25.83 4.80 -20.41
C ARG A 176 -24.79 3.75 -20.79
N LEU A 177 -25.11 2.47 -20.62
CA LEU A 177 -24.20 1.39 -21.03
C LEU A 177 -24.02 1.33 -22.55
N PHE A 178 -25.10 1.48 -23.33
CA PHE A 178 -25.00 1.56 -24.79
C PHE A 178 -24.21 2.78 -25.26
N GLU A 179 -24.36 3.90 -24.58
CA GLU A 179 -23.58 5.11 -24.85
C GLU A 179 -22.09 4.90 -24.56
N TRP A 180 -21.76 4.39 -23.36
CA TRP A 180 -20.40 4.08 -22.96
C TRP A 180 -19.74 3.09 -23.93
N LEU A 181 -20.43 1.99 -24.27
CA LEU A 181 -19.93 1.00 -25.22
C LEU A 181 -19.59 1.61 -26.60
N ARG A 182 -20.34 2.62 -27.05
CA ARG A 182 -20.06 3.32 -28.31
C ARG A 182 -18.91 4.31 -28.18
N GLN A 183 -18.86 5.05 -27.07
CA GLN A 183 -17.79 6.01 -26.80
C GLN A 183 -16.44 5.30 -26.61
N SER A 184 -16.45 4.14 -25.95
CA SER A 184 -15.27 3.29 -25.73
C SER A 184 -14.90 2.40 -26.93
N GLY A 185 -15.59 2.52 -28.06
CA GLY A 185 -15.25 1.82 -29.30
C GLY A 185 -15.61 0.33 -29.35
N PHE A 186 -16.43 -0.16 -28.42
CA PHE A 186 -16.93 -1.54 -28.45
C PHE A 186 -18.10 -1.72 -29.43
N LEU A 187 -18.95 -0.70 -29.55
CA LEU A 187 -20.06 -0.66 -30.50
C LEU A 187 -19.89 0.50 -31.48
N ILE A 188 -20.43 0.34 -32.68
CA ILE A 188 -20.38 1.36 -33.73
C ILE A 188 -21.26 2.56 -33.33
N LYS A 189 -20.65 3.74 -33.32
CA LYS A 189 -21.30 5.03 -32.98
C LYS A 189 -22.01 5.71 -34.16
N ARG A 190 -21.63 5.36 -35.40
CA ARG A 190 -22.17 5.95 -36.63
C ARG A 190 -23.66 5.64 -36.74
N LYS A 191 -24.50 6.67 -36.90
CA LYS A 191 -25.94 6.49 -37.13
C LYS A 191 -26.16 5.88 -38.51
N GLY A 192 -26.89 4.78 -38.57
CA GLY A 192 -27.13 4.01 -39.78
C GLY A 192 -27.49 2.56 -39.44
N VAL A 193 -27.44 1.69 -40.43
CA VAL A 193 -27.78 0.26 -40.30
C VAL A 193 -26.88 -0.49 -39.31
N ASP A 194 -25.63 -0.02 -39.13
CA ASP A 194 -24.66 -0.64 -38.22
C ASP A 194 -24.68 -0.04 -36.81
N TYR A 195 -25.59 0.88 -36.51
CA TYR A 195 -25.62 1.53 -35.20
C TYR A 195 -25.86 0.51 -34.08
N ASN A 196 -25.04 0.57 -33.03
CA ASN A 196 -24.98 -0.43 -31.94
C ASN A 196 -24.44 -1.82 -32.36
N MET A 197 -23.94 -2.00 -33.58
CA MET A 197 -23.28 -3.26 -33.93
C MET A 197 -21.89 -3.34 -33.31
N PRO A 198 -21.42 -4.53 -32.90
CA PRO A 198 -20.07 -4.68 -32.37
C PRO A 198 -19.02 -4.26 -33.39
N THR A 199 -17.98 -3.58 -32.93
CA THR A 199 -16.82 -3.27 -33.76
C THR A 199 -16.00 -4.52 -34.06
N GLN A 200 -15.17 -4.47 -35.10
CA GLN A 200 -14.23 -5.55 -35.42
C GLN A 200 -13.38 -5.94 -34.20
N TYR A 201 -12.86 -4.94 -33.47
CA TYR A 201 -12.14 -5.11 -32.20
C TYR A 201 -12.91 -5.97 -31.18
N SER A 202 -14.22 -5.78 -31.08
CA SER A 202 -15.06 -6.48 -30.11
C SER A 202 -15.42 -7.89 -30.57
N MET A 203 -15.55 -8.09 -31.89
CA MET A 203 -15.80 -9.38 -32.51
C MET A 203 -14.57 -10.29 -32.44
N GLU A 204 -13.38 -9.78 -32.76
CA GLU A 204 -12.11 -10.52 -32.66
C GLU A 204 -11.79 -10.97 -31.24
N ARG A 205 -12.26 -10.19 -30.25
CA ARG A 205 -12.14 -10.54 -28.83
C ARG A 205 -13.27 -11.42 -28.32
N GLU A 206 -14.24 -11.74 -29.16
CA GLU A 206 -15.44 -12.55 -28.85
C GLU A 206 -16.25 -11.97 -27.69
N LEU A 207 -16.29 -10.64 -27.55
CA LEU A 207 -17.03 -9.98 -26.47
C LEU A 207 -18.54 -9.93 -26.74
N PHE A 208 -18.92 -9.98 -28.02
CA PHE A 208 -20.30 -9.94 -28.46
C PHE A 208 -20.58 -10.97 -29.55
N GLU A 209 -21.85 -11.30 -29.67
CA GLU A 209 -22.44 -12.00 -30.81
C GLU A 209 -23.64 -11.19 -31.33
N ILE A 210 -24.09 -11.49 -32.55
CA ILE A 210 -25.18 -10.78 -33.20
C ILE A 210 -26.38 -11.74 -33.30
N LYS A 211 -27.52 -11.32 -32.76
CA LYS A 211 -28.82 -11.96 -33.02
C LYS A 211 -29.50 -11.22 -34.16
N GLU A 212 -29.79 -11.93 -35.24
CA GLU A 212 -30.60 -11.42 -36.35
C GLU A 212 -32.06 -11.85 -36.18
N THR A 213 -33.01 -10.98 -36.51
CA THR A 213 -34.45 -11.25 -36.43
C THR A 213 -35.13 -10.69 -37.66
N SER A 214 -35.74 -11.57 -38.45
CA SER A 214 -36.52 -11.20 -39.63
C SER A 214 -37.89 -10.66 -39.21
N ILE A 215 -38.22 -9.46 -39.68
CA ILE A 215 -39.49 -8.79 -39.44
C ILE A 215 -40.18 -8.67 -40.80
N THR A 216 -41.30 -9.38 -40.94
CA THR A 216 -42.16 -9.31 -42.12
C THR A 216 -43.20 -8.20 -41.91
N HIS A 217 -43.25 -7.25 -42.83
CA HIS A 217 -44.22 -6.14 -42.78
C HIS A 217 -45.51 -6.50 -43.51
N SER A 218 -46.59 -5.79 -43.20
CA SER A 218 -47.90 -5.97 -43.85
C SER A 218 -47.89 -5.75 -45.37
N ASP A 219 -46.84 -5.11 -45.87
CA ASP A 219 -46.57 -4.81 -47.28
C ASP A 219 -45.68 -5.87 -47.97
N GLY A 220 -45.49 -7.03 -47.34
CA GLY A 220 -44.78 -8.19 -47.93
C GLY A 220 -43.25 -8.10 -47.95
N HIS A 221 -42.66 -6.93 -47.72
CA HIS A 221 -41.20 -6.80 -47.59
C HIS A 221 -40.69 -7.30 -46.22
N THR A 222 -39.48 -7.86 -46.21
CA THR A 222 -38.80 -8.34 -45.01
C THR A 222 -37.65 -7.43 -44.63
N SER A 223 -37.51 -7.14 -43.34
CA SER A 223 -36.39 -6.38 -42.79
C SER A 223 -35.65 -7.21 -41.74
N ILE A 224 -34.33 -7.07 -41.66
CA ILE A 224 -33.50 -7.80 -40.70
C ILE A 224 -33.11 -6.85 -39.58
N SER A 225 -33.55 -7.13 -38.37
CA SER A 225 -33.11 -6.44 -37.16
C SER A 225 -31.92 -7.17 -36.55
N LYS A 226 -30.84 -6.44 -36.26
CA LYS A 226 -29.63 -6.98 -35.64
C LYS A 226 -29.49 -6.45 -34.22
N THR A 227 -29.29 -7.35 -33.27
CA THR A 227 -29.16 -7.01 -31.84
C THR A 227 -27.84 -7.55 -31.29
N PRO A 228 -26.99 -6.71 -30.68
CA PRO A 228 -25.78 -7.18 -30.00
C PRO A 228 -26.15 -7.90 -28.70
N LYS A 229 -25.60 -9.11 -28.52
CA LYS A 229 -25.62 -9.84 -27.25
C LYS A 229 -24.19 -9.98 -26.72
N VAL A 230 -24.04 -9.94 -25.41
CA VAL A 230 -22.76 -10.04 -24.72
C VAL A 230 -22.50 -11.52 -24.41
N THR A 231 -21.39 -12.06 -24.91
CA THR A 231 -20.97 -13.44 -24.63
C THR A 231 -20.57 -13.60 -23.15
N GLY A 232 -20.43 -14.83 -22.64
CA GLY A 232 -19.92 -15.04 -21.25
C GLY A 232 -18.57 -14.35 -21.01
N LYS A 233 -17.67 -14.41 -22.01
CA LYS A 233 -16.38 -13.71 -22.01
C LYS A 233 -16.53 -12.18 -21.98
N GLY A 234 -17.47 -11.64 -22.77
CA GLY A 234 -17.82 -10.23 -22.74
C GLY A 234 -18.38 -9.78 -21.38
N GLN A 235 -19.22 -10.61 -20.76
CA GLN A 235 -19.80 -10.31 -19.45
C GLN A 235 -18.71 -10.21 -18.38
N GLN A 236 -17.79 -11.17 -18.30
CA GLN A 236 -16.61 -11.09 -17.43
C GLN A 236 -15.79 -9.82 -17.68
N TYR A 237 -15.49 -9.55 -18.95
CA TYR A 237 -14.68 -8.41 -19.34
C TYR A 237 -15.29 -7.07 -18.87
N PHE A 238 -16.57 -6.85 -19.14
CA PHE A 238 -17.23 -5.59 -18.78
C PHE A 238 -17.46 -5.48 -17.27
N VAL A 239 -17.85 -6.55 -16.59
CA VAL A 239 -18.00 -6.54 -15.13
C VAL A 239 -16.68 -6.16 -14.44
N ASN A 240 -15.57 -6.78 -14.84
CA ASN A 240 -14.24 -6.45 -14.29
C ASN A 240 -13.83 -5.01 -14.62
N LYS A 241 -14.10 -4.55 -15.84
CA LYS A 241 -13.76 -3.19 -16.28
C LYS A 241 -14.48 -2.13 -15.45
N PHE A 242 -15.79 -2.29 -15.23
CA PHE A 242 -16.58 -1.37 -14.43
C PHE A 242 -16.26 -1.45 -12.91
N LEU A 243 -15.96 -2.63 -12.38
CA LEU A 243 -15.52 -2.79 -10.98
C LEU A 243 -14.11 -2.24 -10.71
N GLY A 244 -13.26 -2.18 -11.74
CA GLY A 244 -11.93 -1.55 -11.68
C GLY A 244 -12.00 -0.02 -11.61
N GLU A 245 -12.88 0.61 -12.40
CA GLU A 245 -13.00 2.08 -12.47
C GLU A 245 -13.45 2.73 -11.14
N LYS A 246 -14.22 2.03 -10.30
CA LYS A 246 -14.62 2.50 -8.96
C LYS A 246 -13.43 2.67 -7.98
N GLN A 247 -12.28 2.08 -8.26
CA GLN A 247 -11.11 2.11 -7.37
C GLN A 247 -10.11 3.22 -7.70
N THR A 248 -10.24 3.83 -8.89
CA THR A 248 -9.38 4.93 -9.38
C THR A 248 -10.02 6.31 -9.22
N SER A 249 -11.23 6.38 -8.65
CA SER A 249 -11.99 7.61 -8.39
C SER A 249 -12.36 7.68 -6.91
#